data_AF-W9SBG6-F1
#
_entry.id   AF-W9SBG6-F1
#
_cell.length_a   1.000
_cell.length_b   1.000
_cell.length_c   1.000
_cell.angle_alpha   90.00
_cell.angle_beta   90.00
_cell.angle_gamma   90.00
#
_symmetry.space_group_name_H-M   'P 1'
#
loop_
_entity.id
_entity.type
_entity.pdbx_description
1 polymer ?
#
loop_
_entity_poly.entity_id
_entity_poly.type
_entity_poly.pdbx_seq_one_letter_code
_entity_poly.pdbx_strand_id
1 'polypeptide(L)'
;MTFGEQNSISQSFRLLDQASNAGINFFDSAEMYPVPQRSQTQGRSEDYLGRWIRDRKISRDRVVLATKVSGPSGQMTWIRGGPECLDATNITDAIDNSLLRLQTDYIDLYQIHWPDRHVPMFGETDYDPTRQFCSISIEEQLDALGSAVSAGKIRYAGLSNETPYGVMKFVQAAERDPCHPKIISVQNSYNLLCRTFDSGMAECCHHERYLITRL
;
A
#
# COMPACT_ATOMS: atom_id res chain seq x y z
N MET A 1 1.98 11.57 0.19
CA MET A 1 3.05 11.49 1.21
C MET A 1 3.17 12.74 2.11
N THR A 2 3.07 13.96 1.61
CA THR A 2 3.39 15.19 2.38
C THR A 2 2.18 15.91 3.00
N PHE A 3 0.97 15.40 2.76
CA PHE A 3 -0.30 16.01 3.19
C PHE A 3 -0.54 15.78 4.69
N GLY A 4 -0.69 16.86 5.45
CA GLY A 4 -0.83 16.82 6.91
C GLY A 4 0.48 17.03 7.67
N GLU A 5 1.57 17.25 6.94
CA GLU A 5 2.91 17.60 7.45
C GLU A 5 3.43 18.87 6.78
N GLN A 6 4.08 18.74 5.62
CA GLN A 6 4.63 19.88 4.88
C GLN A 6 3.53 20.68 4.16
N ASN A 7 2.40 20.04 3.85
CA ASN A 7 1.25 20.69 3.25
C ASN A 7 0.08 20.78 4.24
N SER A 8 -0.45 21.98 4.41
CA SER A 8 -1.72 22.20 5.11
C SER A 8 -2.89 21.56 4.35
N ILE A 9 -4.05 21.45 5.00
CA ILE A 9 -5.26 20.93 4.35
C ILE A 9 -5.65 21.75 3.12
N SER A 10 -5.56 23.09 3.19
CA SER A 10 -5.89 23.97 2.06
C SER A 10 -4.90 23.82 0.90
N GLN A 11 -3.61 23.64 1.19
CA GLN A 11 -2.61 23.36 0.15
C GLN A 11 -2.85 21.99 -0.49
N SER A 12 -3.14 20.97 0.32
CA SER A 12 -3.42 19.60 -0.13
C SER A 12 -4.64 19.59 -1.05
N PHE A 13 -5.73 20.27 -0.66
CA PHE A 13 -6.95 20.37 -1.48
C PHE A 13 -6.68 21.04 -2.81
N ARG A 14 -5.90 22.14 -2.85
CA ARG A 14 -5.55 22.79 -4.12
C ARG A 14 -4.77 21.85 -5.06
N LEU A 15 -3.83 21.06 -4.54
CA LEU A 15 -3.06 20.11 -5.34
C LEU A 15 -3.96 18.98 -5.87
N LEU A 16 -4.84 18.45 -5.03
CA LEU A 16 -5.82 17.42 -5.41
C LEU A 16 -6.82 17.94 -6.46
N ASP A 17 -7.33 19.17 -6.28
CA ASP A 17 -8.20 19.84 -7.26
C ASP A 17 -7.48 20.00 -8.61
N GLN A 18 -6.22 20.45 -8.60
CA GLN A 18 -5.42 20.59 -9.82
C GLN A 18 -5.20 19.25 -10.54
N ALA A 19 -4.85 18.20 -9.80
CA ALA A 19 -4.66 16.86 -10.36
C ALA A 19 -5.96 16.32 -10.98
N SER A 20 -7.07 16.41 -10.25
CA SER A 20 -8.39 15.97 -10.71
C SER A 20 -8.85 16.74 -11.96
N ASN A 21 -8.67 18.06 -11.99
CA ASN A 21 -8.98 18.90 -13.15
C ASN A 21 -8.11 18.58 -14.37
N ALA A 22 -6.90 18.07 -14.16
CA ALA A 22 -6.02 17.58 -15.22
C ALA A 22 -6.36 16.16 -15.71
N GLY A 23 -7.40 15.53 -15.14
CA GLY A 23 -7.85 14.18 -15.52
C GLY A 23 -7.20 13.05 -14.74
N ILE A 24 -6.40 13.34 -13.70
CA ILE A 24 -5.86 12.31 -12.80
C ILE A 24 -7.00 11.77 -11.93
N ASN A 25 -7.17 10.46 -11.94
CA ASN A 25 -8.15 9.77 -11.10
C ASN A 25 -7.53 8.84 -10.05
N PHE A 26 -6.24 8.53 -10.14
CA PHE A 26 -5.54 7.65 -9.20
C PHE A 26 -4.86 8.45 -8.09
N PHE A 27 -5.23 8.20 -6.84
CA PHE A 27 -4.68 8.88 -5.67
C PHE A 27 -4.18 7.87 -4.64
N ASP A 28 -2.90 7.98 -4.30
CA ASP A 28 -2.20 7.08 -3.39
C ASP A 28 -1.97 7.72 -2.01
N SER A 29 -2.22 6.94 -0.96
CA SER A 29 -1.91 7.26 0.43
C SER A 29 -1.30 6.04 1.14
N ALA A 30 -1.12 6.12 2.45
CA ALA A 30 -0.79 4.99 3.32
C ALA A 30 -1.24 5.34 4.74
N GLU A 31 -1.52 4.35 5.58
CA GLU A 31 -1.91 4.61 6.96
C GLU A 31 -0.83 5.37 7.74
N MET A 32 0.44 5.14 7.41
CA MET A 32 1.57 5.75 8.11
C MET A 32 1.80 7.21 7.68
N TYR A 33 1.22 7.65 6.56
CA TYR A 33 1.48 8.98 6.03
C TYR A 33 0.85 10.06 6.89
N PRO A 34 1.52 11.22 7.03
CA PRO A 34 2.58 11.75 6.17
C PRO A 34 4.03 11.39 6.57
N VAL A 35 4.99 11.85 5.75
CA VAL A 35 6.44 11.77 6.03
C VAL A 35 7.03 13.16 6.35
N PRO A 36 8.04 13.26 7.25
CA PRO A 36 8.59 12.18 8.10
C PRO A 36 7.55 11.66 9.10
N GLN A 37 7.64 10.37 9.43
CA GLN A 37 6.64 9.67 10.22
C GLN A 37 6.74 10.04 11.70
N ARG A 38 5.58 10.28 12.33
CA ARG A 38 5.46 10.52 13.78
C ARG A 38 4.06 10.24 14.27
N SER A 39 3.93 9.93 15.56
CA SER A 39 2.65 9.56 16.17
C SER A 39 1.58 10.66 16.06
N GLN A 40 1.97 11.93 16.11
CA GLN A 40 1.02 13.06 16.09
C GLN A 40 0.38 13.31 14.72
N THR A 41 0.99 12.80 13.64
CA THR A 41 0.55 13.07 12.26
C THR A 41 0.13 11.83 11.49
N GLN A 42 0.40 10.64 12.00
CA GLN A 42 -0.02 9.37 11.40
C GLN A 42 -1.50 9.39 10.96
N GLY A 43 -1.76 8.95 9.73
CA GLY A 43 -3.11 8.87 9.15
C GLY A 43 -3.65 10.18 8.57
N ARG A 44 -2.98 11.33 8.76
CA ARG A 44 -3.50 12.62 8.26
C ARG A 44 -3.61 12.70 6.75
N SER A 45 -2.73 12.02 6.00
CA SER A 45 -2.84 12.01 4.54
C SER A 45 -4.13 11.31 4.07
N GLU A 46 -4.55 10.24 4.74
CA GLU A 46 -5.85 9.59 4.47
C GLU A 46 -7.03 10.49 4.88
N ASP A 47 -6.98 11.08 6.08
CA ASP A 47 -8.01 12.03 6.54
C ASP A 47 -8.18 13.20 5.55
N TYR A 48 -7.08 13.77 5.06
CA TYR A 48 -7.13 14.89 4.11
C TYR A 48 -7.72 14.45 2.76
N LEU A 49 -7.36 13.26 2.28
CA LEU A 49 -7.88 12.73 1.03
C LEU A 49 -9.38 12.41 1.14
N GLY A 50 -9.82 11.80 2.24
CA GLY A 50 -11.23 11.54 2.53
C GLY A 50 -12.08 12.81 2.65
N ARG A 51 -11.57 13.83 3.37
CA ARG A 51 -12.21 15.14 3.46
C ARG A 51 -12.29 15.83 2.10
N TRP A 52 -11.25 15.74 1.28
CA TRP A 52 -11.28 16.32 -0.07
C TRP A 52 -12.40 15.71 -0.92
N ILE A 53 -12.51 14.37 -0.97
CA ILE A 53 -13.58 13.68 -1.70
C ILE A 53 -14.96 14.14 -1.21
N ARG A 54 -15.18 14.15 0.11
CA ARG A 54 -16.45 14.58 0.73
C ARG A 54 -16.76 16.05 0.44
N ASP A 55 -15.84 16.95 0.74
CA ASP A 55 -16.08 18.40 0.72
C ASP A 55 -16.21 18.94 -0.71
N ARG A 56 -15.51 18.31 -1.68
CA ARG A 56 -15.67 18.59 -3.11
C ARG A 56 -16.83 17.84 -3.74
N LYS A 57 -17.53 16.97 -2.99
CA LYS A 57 -18.65 16.14 -3.46
C LYS A 57 -18.26 15.31 -4.69
N ILE A 58 -17.05 14.76 -4.67
CA ILE A 58 -16.55 13.94 -5.76
C ILE A 58 -17.19 12.57 -5.65
N SER A 59 -17.81 12.12 -6.74
CA SER A 59 -18.40 10.79 -6.79
C SER A 59 -17.30 9.73 -6.66
N ARG A 60 -17.50 8.77 -5.74
CA ARG A 60 -16.46 7.81 -5.35
C ARG A 60 -16.00 6.92 -6.52
N ASP A 61 -16.88 6.64 -7.47
CA ASP A 61 -16.61 5.90 -8.72
C ASP A 61 -15.71 6.64 -9.72
N ARG A 62 -15.49 7.96 -9.53
CA ARG A 62 -14.57 8.76 -10.37
C ARG A 62 -13.13 8.77 -9.87
N VAL A 63 -12.88 8.18 -8.70
CA VAL A 63 -11.58 8.17 -8.03
C VAL A 63 -11.15 6.73 -7.85
N VAL A 64 -9.90 6.43 -8.22
CA VAL A 64 -9.22 5.19 -7.83
C VAL A 64 -8.37 5.52 -6.60
N LEU A 65 -8.81 5.03 -5.45
CA LEU A 65 -8.17 5.29 -4.17
C LEU A 65 -7.29 4.10 -3.78
N ALA A 66 -6.00 4.37 -3.61
CA ALA A 66 -5.04 3.39 -3.12
C ALA A 66 -4.52 3.78 -1.74
N THR A 67 -4.43 2.81 -0.84
CA THR A 67 -3.73 2.98 0.45
C THR A 67 -3.04 1.69 0.85
N LYS A 68 -2.33 1.70 1.99
CA LYS A 68 -1.38 0.65 2.35
C LYS A 68 -1.40 0.32 3.83
N VAL A 69 -1.22 -0.97 4.11
CA VAL A 69 -0.86 -1.48 5.45
C VAL A 69 0.66 -1.46 5.61
N SER A 70 1.13 -0.92 6.73
CA SER A 70 2.54 -0.93 7.12
C SER A 70 2.95 -2.35 7.50
N GLY A 71 4.04 -2.84 6.93
CA GLY A 71 4.66 -4.09 7.36
C GLY A 71 5.35 -3.97 8.73
N PRO A 72 6.08 -5.00 9.17
CA PRO A 72 6.75 -5.02 10.46
C PRO A 72 7.66 -3.80 10.68
N SER A 73 7.58 -3.17 11.85
CA SER A 73 8.44 -2.04 12.21
C SER A 73 8.67 -1.92 13.71
N GLY A 74 9.93 -2.08 14.14
CA GLY A 74 10.33 -1.83 15.52
C GLY A 74 10.42 -0.34 15.90
N GLN A 75 10.26 0.58 14.93
CA GLN A 75 10.38 2.02 15.17
C GLN A 75 9.04 2.75 15.25
N MET A 76 8.00 2.24 14.57
CA MET A 76 6.69 2.89 14.46
C MET A 76 5.69 2.33 15.48
N THR A 77 6.06 2.38 16.76
CA THR A 77 5.27 1.79 17.87
C THR A 77 3.87 2.39 18.06
N TRP A 78 3.58 3.53 17.43
CA TRP A 78 2.26 4.17 17.46
C TRP A 78 1.28 3.64 16.41
N ILE A 79 1.72 2.83 15.44
CA ILE A 79 0.83 2.16 14.48
C ILE A 79 0.45 0.81 15.06
N ARG A 80 -0.81 0.63 15.51
CA ARG A 80 -1.29 -0.63 16.11
C ARG A 80 -0.37 -1.23 17.20
N GLY A 81 0.31 -0.38 17.97
CA GLY A 81 1.24 -0.83 19.01
C GLY A 81 2.64 -1.21 18.52
N GLY A 82 2.96 -0.95 17.24
CA GLY A 82 4.16 -1.42 16.56
C GLY A 82 3.81 -2.72 15.85
N PRO A 83 3.49 -2.69 14.54
CA PRO A 83 3.10 -3.91 13.86
C PRO A 83 4.31 -4.84 13.83
N GLU A 84 4.18 -6.03 14.43
CA GLU A 84 5.24 -7.04 14.46
C GLU A 84 5.19 -7.93 13.22
N CYS A 85 4.02 -8.04 12.59
CA CYS A 85 3.73 -8.90 11.45
C CYS A 85 2.58 -8.35 10.59
N LEU A 86 2.34 -9.00 9.45
CA LEU A 86 1.18 -8.82 8.58
C LEU A 86 0.19 -9.98 8.74
N ASP A 87 -0.19 -10.31 9.98
CA ASP A 87 -1.24 -11.29 10.26
C ASP A 87 -2.65 -10.76 9.93
N ALA A 88 -3.65 -11.65 10.02
CA ALA A 88 -5.03 -11.30 9.72
C ALA A 88 -5.57 -10.16 10.60
N THR A 89 -5.17 -10.11 11.87
CA THR A 89 -5.59 -9.06 12.82
C THR A 89 -5.04 -7.71 12.38
N ASN A 90 -3.73 -7.61 12.14
CA ASN A 90 -3.08 -6.36 11.74
C ASN A 90 -3.62 -5.83 10.42
N ILE A 91 -3.80 -6.71 9.42
CA ILE A 91 -4.34 -6.30 8.12
C ILE A 91 -5.79 -5.81 8.25
N THR A 92 -6.63 -6.54 9.00
CA THR A 92 -8.04 -6.16 9.20
C THR A 92 -8.16 -4.82 9.92
N ASP A 93 -7.44 -4.65 11.03
CA ASP A 93 -7.43 -3.40 11.80
C ASP A 93 -6.88 -2.23 10.98
N ALA A 94 -5.86 -2.45 10.15
CA ALA A 94 -5.31 -1.43 9.28
C ALA A 94 -6.32 -0.98 8.22
N ILE A 95 -7.03 -1.91 7.59
CA ILE A 95 -8.07 -1.61 6.59
C ILE A 95 -9.20 -0.80 7.24
N ASP A 96 -9.72 -1.26 8.38
CA ASP A 96 -10.87 -0.62 9.03
C ASP A 96 -10.53 0.80 9.47
N ASN A 97 -9.36 1.00 10.06
CA ASN A 97 -8.90 2.33 10.43
C ASN A 97 -8.64 3.23 9.21
N SER A 98 -8.18 2.66 8.09
CA SER A 98 -7.98 3.42 6.85
C SER A 98 -9.32 3.85 6.23
N LEU A 99 -10.31 2.96 6.18
CA LEU A 99 -11.67 3.28 5.71
C LEU A 99 -12.32 4.38 6.54
N LEU A 100 -12.16 4.33 7.87
CA LEU A 100 -12.65 5.38 8.78
C LEU A 100 -12.02 6.75 8.46
N ARG A 101 -10.70 6.81 8.28
CA ARG A 101 -10.00 8.07 7.95
C ARG A 101 -10.33 8.57 6.54
N LEU A 102 -10.41 7.67 5.58
CA LEU A 102 -10.79 7.98 4.19
C LEU A 102 -12.28 8.32 4.05
N GLN A 103 -13.09 8.06 5.08
CA GLN A 103 -14.53 8.29 5.11
C GLN A 103 -15.25 7.65 3.91
N THR A 104 -14.93 6.38 3.63
CA THR A 104 -15.48 5.62 2.52
C THR A 104 -15.63 4.15 2.94
N ASP A 105 -16.55 3.44 2.30
CA ASP A 105 -16.82 2.03 2.62
C ASP A 105 -15.90 1.05 1.87
N TYR A 106 -15.15 1.54 0.87
CA TYR A 106 -14.22 0.70 0.11
C TYR A 106 -12.97 1.42 -0.40
N ILE A 107 -11.89 0.67 -0.52
CA ILE A 107 -10.63 1.07 -1.15
C ILE A 107 -10.50 0.35 -2.51
N ASP A 108 -10.08 1.04 -3.57
CA ASP A 108 -9.94 0.38 -4.88
C ASP A 108 -8.71 -0.53 -4.91
N LEU A 109 -7.58 -0.05 -4.39
CA LEU A 109 -6.34 -0.82 -4.33
C LEU A 109 -5.74 -0.76 -2.93
N TYR A 110 -5.70 -1.90 -2.23
CA TYR A 110 -5.03 -2.02 -0.95
C TYR A 110 -3.68 -2.71 -1.12
N GLN A 111 -2.63 -2.14 -0.56
CA GLN A 111 -1.27 -2.61 -0.79
C GLN A 111 -0.58 -3.00 0.51
N ILE A 112 0.21 -4.07 0.49
CA ILE A 112 1.22 -4.30 1.51
C ILE A 112 2.37 -3.31 1.27
N HIS A 113 2.65 -2.43 2.23
CA HIS A 113 3.60 -1.33 2.03
C HIS A 113 5.05 -1.79 1.98
N TRP A 114 5.42 -2.79 2.78
CA TRP A 114 6.68 -3.53 2.65
C TRP A 114 6.50 -4.95 3.18
N PRO A 115 7.33 -5.91 2.74
CA PRO A 115 7.15 -7.32 3.07
C PRO A 115 7.26 -7.60 4.57
N ASP A 116 6.44 -8.54 5.06
CA ASP A 116 6.69 -9.24 6.32
C ASP A 116 7.73 -10.34 6.08
N ARG A 117 8.98 -9.91 5.89
CA ARG A 117 10.21 -10.70 5.80
C ARG A 117 11.37 -9.76 5.48
N HIS A 118 12.60 -10.21 5.70
CA HIS A 118 13.73 -9.41 5.26
C HIS A 118 13.81 -9.34 3.73
N VAL A 119 13.84 -8.11 3.20
CA VAL A 119 14.28 -7.76 1.85
C VAL A 119 15.23 -6.56 1.94
N PRO A 120 16.16 -6.41 0.98
CA PRO A 120 16.88 -5.16 0.80
C PRO A 120 15.88 -4.07 0.45
N MET A 121 15.80 -3.04 1.27
CA MET A 121 14.88 -1.92 1.08
C MET A 121 15.56 -0.63 1.53
N PHE A 122 14.99 0.51 1.15
CA PHE A 122 15.41 1.85 1.61
C PHE A 122 16.90 2.19 1.36
N GLY A 123 17.45 1.74 0.23
CA GLY A 123 18.81 2.05 -0.23
C GLY A 123 19.74 0.84 -0.25
N GLU A 124 19.35 -0.27 0.37
CA GLU A 124 20.04 -1.54 0.24
C GLU A 124 19.62 -2.27 -1.04
N THR A 125 20.56 -2.96 -1.70
CA THR A 125 20.30 -3.76 -2.92
C THR A 125 20.55 -5.25 -2.72
N ASP A 126 21.39 -5.61 -1.76
CA ASP A 126 21.91 -6.97 -1.62
C ASP A 126 21.17 -7.72 -0.52
N TYR A 127 20.67 -8.90 -0.88
CA TYR A 127 19.96 -9.77 0.06
C TYR A 127 20.92 -10.48 1.00
N ASP A 128 20.69 -10.33 2.31
CA ASP A 128 21.44 -11.03 3.36
C ASP A 128 20.53 -12.04 4.10
N PRO A 129 20.74 -13.35 3.91
CA PRO A 129 19.92 -14.37 4.56
C PRO A 129 20.08 -14.40 6.08
N THR A 130 21.15 -13.81 6.64
CA THR A 130 21.38 -13.78 8.10
C THR A 130 20.47 -12.78 8.83
N ARG A 131 19.85 -11.86 8.09
CA ARG A 131 18.91 -10.85 8.61
C ARG A 131 17.45 -11.32 8.60
N GLN A 132 17.20 -12.56 8.22
CA GLN A 132 15.86 -13.14 8.27
C GLN A 132 15.32 -13.15 9.70
N PHE A 133 14.02 -12.90 9.81
CA PHE A 133 13.26 -12.93 11.06
C PHE A 133 11.99 -13.76 10.88
N CYS A 134 11.33 -14.10 11.98
CA CYS A 134 10.07 -14.84 11.93
C CYS A 134 9.02 -13.99 11.22
N SER A 135 8.50 -14.49 10.10
CA SER A 135 7.49 -13.82 9.28
C SER A 135 6.21 -14.62 9.20
N ILE A 136 5.09 -13.94 9.03
CA ILE A 136 3.83 -14.57 8.66
C ILE A 136 3.89 -15.07 7.20
N SER A 137 3.24 -16.21 6.95
CA SER A 137 3.18 -16.80 5.62
C SER A 137 2.50 -15.89 4.59
N ILE A 138 2.80 -16.07 3.32
CA ILE A 138 2.14 -15.34 2.23
C ILE A 138 0.68 -15.76 2.12
N GLU A 139 0.38 -17.04 2.35
CA GLU A 139 -0.97 -17.59 2.39
C GLU A 139 -1.83 -16.89 3.44
N GLU A 140 -1.34 -16.74 4.67
CA GLU A 140 -2.08 -16.05 5.73
C GLU A 140 -2.32 -14.55 5.41
N GLN A 141 -1.33 -13.89 4.80
CA GLN A 141 -1.50 -12.52 4.28
C GLN A 141 -2.59 -12.46 3.19
N LEU A 142 -2.61 -13.44 2.28
CA LEU A 142 -3.62 -13.56 1.22
C LEU A 142 -5.01 -13.91 1.76
N ASP A 143 -5.12 -14.74 2.79
CA ASP A 143 -6.38 -15.05 3.48
C ASP A 143 -7.03 -13.79 4.06
N ALA A 144 -6.22 -12.93 4.70
CA ALA A 144 -6.68 -11.66 5.25
C ALA A 144 -7.15 -10.70 4.15
N LEU A 145 -6.37 -10.56 3.07
CA LEU A 145 -6.73 -9.73 1.92
C LEU A 145 -7.97 -10.28 1.20
N GLY A 146 -8.09 -11.60 1.05
CA GLY A 146 -9.23 -12.27 0.43
C GLY A 146 -10.52 -12.12 1.24
N SER A 147 -10.42 -12.17 2.57
CA SER A 147 -11.52 -11.85 3.47
C SER A 147 -11.98 -10.40 3.31
N ALA A 148 -11.05 -9.45 3.18
CA ALA A 148 -11.38 -8.04 2.95
C ALA A 148 -12.01 -7.78 1.57
N VAL A 149 -11.55 -8.48 0.53
CA VAL A 149 -12.19 -8.46 -0.80
C VAL A 149 -13.61 -9.01 -0.73
N SER A 150 -13.79 -10.16 -0.09
CA SER A 150 -15.11 -10.80 0.07
C SER A 150 -16.08 -9.94 0.86
N ALA A 151 -15.58 -9.19 1.85
CA ALA A 151 -16.37 -8.22 2.62
C ALA A 151 -16.65 -6.91 1.86
N GLY A 152 -16.09 -6.71 0.66
CA GLY A 152 -16.25 -5.49 -0.14
C GLY A 152 -15.45 -4.28 0.37
N LYS A 153 -14.59 -4.47 1.38
CA LYS A 153 -13.77 -3.39 1.98
C LYS A 153 -12.64 -2.94 1.04
N ILE A 154 -12.11 -3.87 0.24
CA ILE A 154 -11.10 -3.58 -0.78
C ILE A 154 -11.52 -4.23 -2.10
N ARG A 155 -11.17 -3.63 -3.25
CA ARG A 155 -11.47 -4.24 -4.56
C ARG A 155 -10.32 -5.08 -5.10
N TYR A 156 -9.10 -4.58 -4.95
CA TYR A 156 -7.89 -5.20 -5.46
C TYR A 156 -6.76 -5.15 -4.45
N ALA A 157 -5.85 -6.13 -4.56
CA ALA A 157 -4.64 -6.23 -3.76
C ALA A 157 -3.39 -5.89 -4.59
N GLY A 158 -2.43 -5.22 -3.96
CA GLY A 158 -1.12 -4.90 -4.53
C GLY A 158 0.00 -5.08 -3.52
N LEU A 159 1.24 -4.95 -4.00
CA LEU A 159 2.45 -5.04 -3.20
C LEU A 159 3.27 -3.76 -3.35
N SER A 160 4.15 -3.48 -2.40
CA SER A 160 5.11 -2.38 -2.47
C SER A 160 6.41 -2.79 -1.80
N ASN A 161 7.52 -2.24 -2.30
CA ASN A 161 8.87 -2.58 -1.86
C ASN A 161 9.16 -4.09 -1.93
N GLU A 162 8.55 -4.80 -2.88
CA GLU A 162 8.77 -6.23 -3.08
C GLU A 162 9.84 -6.51 -4.14
N THR A 163 10.38 -7.72 -4.09
CA THR A 163 11.33 -8.33 -5.00
C THR A 163 10.61 -9.28 -5.97
N PRO A 164 11.25 -9.66 -7.10
CA PRO A 164 10.72 -10.64 -8.03
C PRO A 164 10.31 -11.96 -7.34
N TYR A 165 11.12 -12.42 -6.38
CA TYR A 165 10.82 -13.62 -5.60
C TYR A 165 9.49 -13.51 -4.87
N GLY A 166 9.28 -12.41 -4.14
CA GLY A 166 8.05 -12.21 -3.36
C GLY A 166 6.82 -12.12 -4.25
N VAL A 167 6.88 -11.31 -5.30
CA VAL A 167 5.79 -11.20 -6.29
C VAL A 167 5.40 -12.58 -6.82
N MET A 168 6.36 -13.37 -7.30
CA MET A 168 6.06 -14.70 -7.84
C MET A 168 5.55 -15.68 -6.77
N LYS A 169 5.95 -15.53 -5.50
CA LYS A 169 5.38 -16.34 -4.40
C LYS A 169 3.92 -15.98 -4.12
N PHE A 170 3.58 -14.69 -4.12
CA PHE A 170 2.18 -14.25 -4.04
C PHE A 170 1.35 -14.77 -5.22
N VAL A 171 1.87 -14.71 -6.46
CA VAL A 171 1.20 -15.31 -7.64
C VAL A 171 0.90 -16.77 -7.40
N GLN A 172 1.93 -17.56 -7.09
CA GLN A 172 1.82 -19.01 -6.93
C GLN A 172 0.85 -19.38 -5.80
N ALA A 173 0.85 -18.64 -4.69
CA ALA A 173 -0.08 -18.87 -3.60
C ALA A 173 -1.52 -18.51 -3.99
N ALA A 174 -1.72 -17.41 -4.72
CA ALA A 174 -3.04 -16.99 -5.18
C ALA A 174 -3.64 -17.93 -6.25
N GLU A 175 -2.81 -18.61 -7.04
CA GLU A 175 -3.28 -19.60 -8.03
C GLU A 175 -3.73 -20.92 -7.41
N ARG A 176 -3.26 -21.24 -6.19
CA ARG A 176 -3.58 -22.49 -5.50
C ARG A 176 -4.92 -22.47 -4.80
N ASP A 177 -5.39 -21.29 -4.41
CA ASP A 177 -6.67 -21.12 -3.71
C ASP A 177 -7.50 -20.01 -4.37
N PRO A 178 -8.68 -20.32 -4.93
CA PRO A 178 -9.58 -19.33 -5.51
C PRO A 178 -10.07 -18.23 -4.54
N CYS A 179 -9.99 -18.46 -3.22
CA CYS A 179 -10.33 -17.46 -2.20
C CYS A 179 -9.25 -16.38 -2.07
N HIS A 180 -8.02 -16.65 -2.50
CA HIS A 180 -6.94 -15.67 -2.49
C HIS A 180 -7.14 -14.63 -3.60
N PRO A 181 -6.97 -13.34 -3.28
CA PRO A 181 -7.06 -12.30 -4.29
C PRO A 181 -5.83 -12.36 -5.21
N LYS A 182 -6.05 -12.11 -6.50
CA LYS A 182 -4.94 -11.84 -7.41
C LYS A 182 -4.27 -10.54 -7.00
N ILE A 183 -2.95 -10.58 -6.85
CA ILE A 183 -2.16 -9.36 -6.82
C ILE A 183 -2.21 -8.76 -8.23
N ILE A 184 -2.45 -7.45 -8.34
CA ILE A 184 -2.59 -6.78 -9.65
C ILE A 184 -1.55 -5.67 -9.89
N SER A 185 -0.80 -5.29 -8.85
CA SER A 185 0.19 -4.22 -8.96
C SER A 185 1.35 -4.39 -7.99
N VAL A 186 2.48 -3.77 -8.36
CA VAL A 186 3.65 -3.58 -7.51
C VAL A 186 4.09 -2.12 -7.57
N GLN A 187 4.21 -1.48 -6.40
CA GLN A 187 4.64 -0.10 -6.23
C GLN A 187 6.07 -0.05 -5.70
N ASN A 188 7.04 0.07 -6.62
CA ASN A 188 8.47 0.18 -6.30
C ASN A 188 9.05 1.51 -6.79
N SER A 189 10.15 1.93 -6.17
CA SER A 189 10.93 3.09 -6.63
C SER A 189 11.46 2.86 -8.05
N TYR A 190 11.21 3.82 -8.95
CA TYR A 190 11.70 3.77 -10.32
C TYR A 190 12.00 5.16 -10.87
N ASN A 191 13.29 5.45 -11.08
CA ASN A 191 13.72 6.70 -11.68
C ASN A 191 15.10 6.54 -12.33
N LEU A 192 15.64 7.62 -12.89
CA LEU A 192 16.94 7.60 -13.57
C LEU A 192 18.09 7.13 -12.67
N LEU A 193 17.99 7.34 -11.34
CA LEU A 193 18.99 6.93 -10.35
C LEU A 193 18.70 5.55 -9.74
N CYS A 194 17.47 5.03 -9.89
CA CYS A 194 17.05 3.76 -9.32
C CYS A 194 16.39 2.89 -10.41
N ARG A 195 17.21 2.02 -11.01
CA ARG A 195 16.81 1.12 -12.11
C ARG A 195 16.87 -0.37 -11.73
N THR A 196 16.98 -0.71 -10.45
CA THR A 196 17.00 -2.10 -9.96
C THR A 196 15.78 -2.90 -10.40
N PHE A 197 14.64 -2.22 -10.62
CA PHE A 197 13.43 -2.80 -11.20
C PHE A 197 13.66 -3.49 -12.55
N ASP A 198 14.52 -2.93 -13.41
CA ASP A 198 14.74 -3.43 -14.77
C ASP A 198 15.39 -4.82 -14.80
N SER A 199 16.17 -5.17 -13.77
CA SER A 199 16.97 -6.40 -13.74
C SER A 199 16.19 -7.68 -13.46
N GLY A 200 14.96 -7.58 -12.97
CA GLY A 200 14.15 -8.77 -12.70
C GLY A 200 12.67 -8.51 -12.50
N MET A 201 12.31 -7.38 -11.88
CA MET A 201 10.89 -7.06 -11.69
C MET A 201 10.19 -6.78 -13.03
N ALA A 202 10.89 -6.15 -13.98
CA ALA A 202 10.38 -5.93 -15.33
C ALA A 202 10.00 -7.24 -16.05
N GLU A 203 10.78 -8.32 -15.87
CA GLU A 203 10.48 -9.64 -16.43
C GLU A 203 9.21 -10.23 -15.79
N CYS A 204 9.11 -10.20 -14.46
CA CYS A 204 7.89 -10.62 -13.75
C CYS A 204 6.65 -9.85 -14.26
N CYS A 205 6.73 -8.52 -14.36
CA CYS A 205 5.61 -7.71 -14.85
C CYS A 205 5.24 -8.01 -16.31
N HIS A 206 6.22 -8.33 -17.17
CA HIS A 206 5.96 -8.70 -18.55
C HIS A 206 5.16 -10.00 -18.67
N HIS A 207 5.56 -11.03 -17.92
CA HIS A 207 4.91 -12.35 -17.99
C HIS A 207 3.56 -12.39 -17.27
N GLU A 208 3.49 -11.83 -16.07
CA GLU A 208 2.29 -11.88 -15.21
C GLU A 208 1.29 -10.74 -15.48
N ARG A 209 1.62 -9.83 -16.39
CA ARG A 209 0.78 -8.69 -16.83
C ARG A 209 0.34 -7.75 -15.71
N TYR A 210 1.26 -7.45 -14.78
CA TYR A 210 1.03 -6.52 -13.69
C TYR A 210 0.86 -5.06 -14.14
N LEU A 211 -0.04 -4.32 -13.47
CA LEU A 211 -0.06 -2.86 -13.53
C LEU A 211 1.07 -2.30 -12.67
N ILE A 212 2.00 -1.58 -13.28
CA ILE A 212 3.10 -0.94 -12.54
C ILE A 212 2.64 0.44 -12.07
N THR A 213 2.57 0.64 -10.76
CA THR A 213 2.46 1.98 -10.17
C THR A 213 3.88 2.47 -9.85
N ARG A 214 4.47 3.25 -10.76
CA ARG A 214 5.84 3.75 -10.62
C ARG A 214 5.85 4.97 -9.69
N LEU A 215 6.70 4.93 -8.65
CA LEU A 215 7.03 6.08 -7.80
C LEU A 215 8.39 6.67 -8.19
#